data_AF-A0A7W1DTI0-F1
#
_entry.id   AF-A0A7W1DTI0-F1
#
_cell.length_a   1.000
_cell.length_b   1.000
_cell.length_c   1.000
_cell.angle_alpha   90.00
_cell.angle_beta   90.00
_cell.angle_gamma   90.00
#
_symmetry.space_group_name_H-M   'P 1'
#
loop_
_entity.id
_entity.type
_entity.pdbx_description
1 polymer ?
#
loop_
_entity_poly.entity_id
_entity_poly.type
_entity_poly.pdbx_seq_one_letter_code
_entity_poly.pdbx_strand_id
1 'polypeptide(L)'
;MSDANTEATPLERARGASVKGDWQQAYELLIEADASTPLTGPDLPLLAGVAYATGHLDVTIEAWERAHAASVQAGDRLAAAGAAVRVAMHLL
;
A
#
# COMPACT_ATOMS: atom_id res chain seq x y z
N MET A 1 -13.34 -27.83 20.10
CA MET A 1 -13.04 -26.79 21.12
C MET A 1 -12.32 -25.67 20.39
N SER A 2 -13.12 -24.69 19.97
CA SER A 2 -12.81 -23.34 19.50
C SER A 2 -12.14 -23.14 18.13
N ASP A 3 -12.97 -22.67 17.19
CA ASP A 3 -12.68 -22.19 15.84
C ASP A 3 -11.63 -21.08 15.84
N ALA A 4 -10.51 -21.32 15.14
CA ALA A 4 -9.49 -20.33 14.89
C ALA A 4 -9.97 -19.35 13.79
N ASN A 5 -10.67 -18.30 14.21
CA ASN A 5 -10.67 -16.96 13.62
C ASN A 5 -10.65 -16.84 12.07
N THR A 6 -11.76 -17.19 11.41
CA THR A 6 -12.03 -16.90 9.98
C THR A 6 -12.40 -15.43 9.75
N GLU A 7 -11.68 -14.49 10.35
CA GLU A 7 -11.80 -13.06 10.03
C GLU A 7 -10.68 -12.70 9.06
N ALA A 8 -11.04 -12.37 7.81
CA ALA A 8 -10.08 -11.91 6.81
C ALA A 8 -9.30 -10.72 7.38
N THR A 9 -7.98 -10.77 7.25
CA THR A 9 -7.08 -9.72 7.74
C THR A 9 -7.46 -8.36 7.13
N PRO A 10 -7.20 -7.22 7.81
CA PRO A 10 -7.47 -5.89 7.25
C PRO A 10 -6.91 -5.73 5.82
N LEU A 11 -5.74 -6.30 5.55
CA LEU A 11 -5.12 -6.32 4.23
C LEU A 11 -5.91 -7.11 3.18
N GLU A 12 -6.43 -8.30 3.51
CA GLU A 12 -7.27 -9.08 2.59
C GLU A 12 -8.58 -8.35 2.29
N ARG A 13 -9.19 -7.74 3.31
CA ARG A 13 -10.39 -6.91 3.14
C ARG A 13 -10.10 -5.70 2.25
N ALA A 14 -8.96 -5.04 2.45
CA ALA A 14 -8.54 -3.90 1.63
C ALA A 14 -8.37 -4.26 0.16
N ARG A 15 -7.74 -5.41 -0.13
CA ARG A 15 -7.61 -5.94 -1.49
C ARG A 15 -9.00 -6.18 -2.11
N GLY A 16 -9.92 -6.77 -1.35
CA GLY A 16 -11.31 -6.97 -1.77
C GLY A 16 -12.05 -5.66 -2.07
N ALA A 17 -11.92 -4.65 -1.20
CA ALA A 17 -12.50 -3.33 -1.40
C ALA A 17 -11.92 -2.62 -2.63
N SER A 18 -10.60 -2.71 -2.82
CA SER A 18 -9.90 -2.15 -3.99
C SER A 18 -10.41 -2.74 -5.31
N VAL A 19 -10.62 -4.05 -5.36
CA VAL A 19 -11.18 -4.74 -6.55
C VAL A 19 -12.61 -4.30 -6.84
N LYS A 20 -13.40 -4.02 -5.80
CA LYS A 20 -14.78 -3.52 -5.93
C LYS A 20 -14.86 -2.03 -6.25
N GLY A 21 -13.73 -1.31 -6.26
CA GLY A 21 -13.67 0.14 -6.47
C GLY A 21 -14.11 0.96 -5.25
N ASP A 22 -14.19 0.35 -4.06
CA ASP A 22 -14.47 1.05 -2.81
C ASP A 22 -13.16 1.61 -2.24
N TRP A 23 -12.67 2.67 -2.89
CA TRP A 23 -11.34 3.24 -2.62
C TRP A 23 -11.20 3.80 -1.21
N GLN A 24 -12.26 4.40 -0.67
CA GLN A 24 -12.24 4.96 0.68
C GLN A 24 -12.12 3.86 1.74
N GLN A 25 -12.93 2.81 1.62
CA GLN A 25 -12.83 1.66 2.53
C GLN A 25 -11.49 0.95 2.40
N ALA A 26 -10.99 0.77 1.17
CA ALA A 26 -9.68 0.16 0.93
C ALA A 26 -8.56 0.98 1.61
N TYR A 27 -8.63 2.31 1.54
CA TYR A 27 -7.65 3.20 2.13
C TYR A 27 -7.60 3.04 3.65
N GLU A 28 -8.76 3.13 4.31
CA GLU A 28 -8.86 3.03 5.77
C GLU A 28 -8.32 1.68 6.28
N LEU A 29 -8.65 0.60 5.57
CA LEU A 29 -8.17 -0.75 5.90
C LEU A 29 -6.66 -0.91 5.69
N LEU A 30 -6.07 -0.27 4.68
CA LEU A 30 -4.62 -0.31 4.44
C LEU A 30 -3.86 0.50 5.48
N ILE A 31 -4.39 1.65 5.89
CA ILE A 31 -3.80 2.46 6.97
C ILE A 31 -3.86 1.70 8.30
N GLU A 32 -5.00 1.07 8.62
CA GLU A 32 -5.13 0.22 9.81
C GLU A 32 -4.13 -0.94 9.79
N ALA A 33 -4.00 -1.61 8.63
CA ALA A 33 -3.03 -2.69 8.44
C ALA A 33 -1.60 -2.20 8.64
N ASP A 34 -1.22 -1.08 8.01
CA ASP A 34 0.13 -0.51 8.05
C ASP A 34 0.52 -0.03 9.46
N ALA A 35 -0.42 0.57 10.19
CA ALA A 35 -0.23 0.99 11.58
C ALA A 35 -0.03 -0.21 12.52
N SER A 36 -0.68 -1.34 12.23
CA SER A 36 -0.58 -2.57 13.03
C SER A 36 0.67 -3.38 12.70
N THR A 37 1.00 -3.49 11.41
CA THR A 37 2.20 -4.17 10.91
C THR A 37 2.63 -3.45 9.64
N PRO A 38 3.82 -2.80 9.64
CA PRO A 38 4.28 -2.05 8.49
C PRO A 38 4.19 -2.86 7.19
N LEU A 39 3.47 -2.33 6.21
CA LEU A 39 3.33 -2.92 4.89
C LEU A 39 4.69 -3.00 4.20
N THR A 40 4.85 -4.07 3.43
CA THR A 40 6.09 -4.35 2.69
C THR A 40 5.78 -4.84 1.28
N GLY A 41 6.81 -4.83 0.43
CA GLY A 41 6.73 -5.41 -0.91
C GLY A 41 5.55 -4.88 -1.73
N PRO A 42 4.67 -5.74 -2.28
CA PRO A 42 3.61 -5.34 -3.19
C PRO A 42 2.46 -4.57 -2.51
N ASP A 43 2.36 -4.58 -1.19
CA ASP A 43 1.29 -3.90 -0.46
C ASP A 43 1.51 -2.38 -0.38
N LEU A 44 2.77 -1.93 -0.44
CA LEU A 44 3.12 -0.51 -0.47
C LEU A 44 2.64 0.18 -1.77
N PRO A 45 2.89 -0.37 -2.97
CA PRO A 45 2.27 0.11 -4.21
C PRO A 45 0.74 0.14 -4.18
N LEU A 46 0.09 -0.84 -3.52
CA LEU A 46 -1.36 -0.87 -3.36
C LEU A 46 -1.86 0.30 -2.51
N LEU A 47 -1.26 0.50 -1.33
CA LEU A 47 -1.55 1.66 -0.48
C LEU A 47 -1.34 2.97 -1.23
N ALA A 48 -0.22 3.12 -1.94
CA ALA A 48 0.08 4.33 -2.68
C ALA A 48 -0.97 4.65 -3.75
N GLY A 49 -1.41 3.63 -4.51
CA GLY A 49 -2.45 3.76 -5.53
C GLY A 49 -3.83 4.10 -4.95
N VAL A 50 -4.21 3.45 -3.85
CA VAL A 50 -5.48 3.73 -3.16
C VAL A 50 -5.48 5.11 -2.52
N ALA A 51 -4.40 5.50 -1.85
CA ALA A 51 -4.23 6.84 -1.28
C ALA A 51 -4.29 7.94 -2.36
N TYR A 52 -3.74 7.68 -3.54
CA TYR A 52 -3.84 8.61 -4.66
C TYR A 52 -5.29 8.77 -5.13
N ALA A 53 -6.02 7.64 -5.27
CA ALA A 53 -7.42 7.64 -5.68
C ALA A 53 -8.35 8.37 -4.71
N THR A 54 -7.99 8.43 -3.43
CA THR A 54 -8.75 9.14 -2.37
C THR A 54 -8.23 10.55 -2.08
N GLY A 55 -7.16 10.99 -2.75
CA GLY A 55 -6.61 12.35 -2.63
C GLY A 55 -5.61 12.57 -1.48
N HIS A 56 -5.12 11.49 -0.86
CA HIS A 56 -4.12 11.54 0.22
C HIS A 56 -2.68 11.53 -0.33
N LEU A 57 -2.27 12.64 -0.96
CA LEU A 57 -0.99 12.72 -1.67
C LEU A 57 0.24 12.53 -0.78
N ASP A 58 0.21 13.03 0.47
CA ASP A 58 1.33 12.83 1.40
C ASP A 58 1.59 11.33 1.64
N VAL A 59 0.51 10.57 1.84
CA VAL A 59 0.57 9.10 2.02
C VAL A 59 0.96 8.40 0.74
N THR A 60 0.52 8.88 -0.43
CA THR A 60 0.96 8.36 -1.73
C THR A 60 2.48 8.45 -1.88
N ILE A 61 3.05 9.61 -1.58
CA ILE A 61 4.49 9.85 -1.70
C ILE A 61 5.25 8.96 -0.71
N GLU A 62 4.87 8.97 0.57
CA GLU A 62 5.52 8.16 1.61
C GLU A 62 5.49 6.66 1.27
N ALA A 63 4.35 6.15 0.80
CA ALA A 63 4.22 4.75 0.42
C ALA A 63 5.13 4.38 -0.76
N TRP A 64 5.30 5.27 -1.75
CA TRP A 64 6.25 5.05 -2.86
C TRP A 64 7.71 5.14 -2.42
N GLU A 65 8.06 6.03 -1.50
CA GLU A 65 9.41 6.11 -0.91
C GLU A 65 9.76 4.83 -0.15
N ARG A 66 8.82 4.33 0.66
CA ARG A 66 8.96 3.04 1.35
C ARG A 66 9.09 1.88 0.37
N ALA A 67 8.30 1.86 -0.70
CA ALA A 67 8.39 0.84 -1.74
C ALA A 67 9.77 0.86 -2.42
N HIS A 68 10.28 2.06 -2.74
CA HIS A 68 11.62 2.23 -3.29
C HIS A 68 12.69 1.68 -2.35
N ALA A 69 12.67 2.07 -1.07
CA ALA A 69 13.63 1.62 -0.09
C ALA A 69 13.62 0.09 0.09
N ALA A 70 12.43 -0.52 0.13
CA ALA A 70 12.29 -1.97 0.20
C ALA A 70 12.84 -2.68 -1.05
N SER A 71 12.56 -2.17 -2.25
CA SER A 71 13.09 -2.73 -3.50
C SER A 71 14.62 -2.60 -3.60
N VAL A 72 15.20 -1.49 -3.15
CA VAL A 72 16.66 -1.31 -3.08
C VAL A 72 17.29 -2.35 -2.15
N GLN A 73 16.71 -2.56 -0.96
CA GLN A 73 17.19 -3.56 0.00
C GLN A 73 17.07 -4.99 -0.56
N ALA A 74 16.02 -5.27 -1.33
CA ALA A 74 15.84 -6.57 -1.99
C ALA A 74 16.70 -6.75 -3.26
N GLY A 75 17.41 -5.71 -3.72
CA GLY A 75 18.19 -5.74 -4.96
C GLY A 75 17.36 -5.68 -6.25
N ASP A 76 16.05 -5.46 -6.16
CA ASP A 76 15.17 -5.30 -7.32
C ASP A 76 15.24 -3.88 -7.87
N ARG A 77 16.19 -3.67 -8.79
CA ARG A 77 16.44 -2.35 -9.40
C ARG A 77 15.26 -1.85 -10.23
N LEU A 78 14.49 -2.74 -10.85
CA LEU A 78 13.38 -2.33 -11.71
C LEU A 78 12.22 -1.81 -10.87
N ALA A 79 11.86 -2.53 -9.81
CA ALA A 79 10.85 -2.09 -8.86
C ALA A 79 11.28 -0.79 -8.17
N ALA A 80 12.56 -0.67 -7.76
CA ALA A 80 13.09 0.55 -7.17
C ALA A 80 12.98 1.76 -8.12
N ALA A 81 13.38 1.61 -9.38
CA ALA A 81 13.26 2.69 -10.36
C ALA A 81 11.79 3.08 -10.62
N GLY A 82 10.90 2.08 -10.71
CA GLY A 82 9.46 2.30 -10.91
C GLY A 82 8.79 3.06 -9.75
N ALA A 83 9.23 2.83 -8.52
CA ALA A 83 8.79 3.59 -7.35
C ALA A 83 9.35 5.02 -7.37
N ALA A 84 10.64 5.21 -7.66
CA ALA A 84 11.27 6.52 -7.70
C ALA A 84 10.66 7.47 -8.75
N VAL A 85 10.35 6.96 -9.94
CA VAL A 85 9.66 7.74 -10.98
C VAL A 85 8.29 8.23 -10.50
N ARG A 86 7.56 7.38 -9.78
CA ARG A 86 6.26 7.78 -9.22
C ARG A 86 6.42 8.83 -8.14
N VAL A 87 7.40 8.74 -7.23
CA VAL A 87 7.68 9.83 -6.28
C VAL A 87 7.91 11.15 -7.03
N ALA A 88 8.80 11.15 -8.03
CA ALA A 88 9.11 12.35 -8.81
C ALA A 88 7.89 12.96 -9.51
N MET A 89 6.98 12.15 -10.05
CA MET A 89 5.75 12.64 -10.71
C MET A 89 4.81 13.41 -9.77
N HIS A 90 4.82 13.13 -8.47
CA HIS A 90 3.94 13.82 -7.51
C HIS A 90 4.58 15.09 -6.93
N LEU A 91 5.84 15.37 -7.25
CA LEU A 91 6.59 16.53 -6.74
C LEU A 91 6.80 17.63 -7.80
N LEU A 92 6.33 17.42 -9.04
CA LEU A 92 6.41 18.35 -10.16
C LEU A 92 5.11 19.15 -10.32
#